data_AF-A0ABD0QXK6-F1
#
_entry.id   AF-A0ABD0QXK6-F1
#
_cell.length_a   1.000
_cell.length_b   1.000
_cell.length_c   1.000
_cell.angle_alpha   90.00
_cell.angle_beta   90.00
_cell.angle_gamma   90.00
#
_symmetry.space_group_name_H-M   'P 1'
#
loop_
_entity.id
_entity.type
_entity.pdbx_description
1 polymer ?
#
loop_
_entity_poly.entity_id
_entity_poly.type
_entity_poly.pdbx_seq_one_letter_code
_entity_poly.pdbx_strand_id
1 'polypeptide(L)' 'MFGDLFEEDGDGFSSSTPGTGVKGRECEPPPPRGKIKLCGIKNQGGTCYLNSLIQTLVFTPEFR' A
#
# COMPACT_ATOMS: atom_id res chain seq x y z
N MET A 1 2.84 -1.63 -22.23
CA MET A 1 1.50 -1.03 -21.99
C MET A 1 1.35 -0.40 -20.59
N PHE A 2 2.43 -0.23 -19.79
CA PHE A 2 2.35 0.34 -18.44
C PHE A 2 3.40 1.45 -18.17
N GLY A 3 4.10 1.93 -19.19
CA GLY A 3 5.32 2.73 -19.04
C GLY A 3 5.13 4.14 -18.47
N ASP A 4 3.90 4.65 -18.43
CA ASP A 4 3.57 6.04 -18.05
C ASP A 4 2.33 6.14 -17.14
N LEU A 5 1.85 5.03 -16.57
CA LEU A 5 0.58 5.06 -15.80
C LEU A 5 0.73 5.72 -14.41
N PHE A 6 1.97 5.91 -13.94
CA PHE A 6 2.29 6.40 -12.60
C PHE A 6 3.34 7.52 -12.59
N GLU A 7 3.74 8.04 -13.75
CA GLU A 7 4.56 9.25 -13.81
C GLU A 7 3.66 10.43 -13.41
N GLU A 8 3.99 11.03 -12.26
CA GLU A 8 3.37 12.25 -11.76
C GLU A 8 4.01 13.41 -12.52
N ASP A 9 3.25 14.01 -13.46
CA ASP A 9 3.66 15.25 -14.11
C ASP A 9 4.02 16.28 -13.02
N GLY A 10 5.23 16.85 -13.13
CA GLY A 10 5.96 17.47 -12.03
C GLY A 10 5.45 18.82 -11.53
N ASP A 11 4.27 18.86 -10.93
CA ASP A 11 3.78 20.00 -10.15
C ASP A 11 3.32 19.60 -8.75
N GLY A 12 4.30 19.11 -7.98
CA GLY A 12 4.44 19.44 -6.57
C GLY A 12 3.46 18.74 -5.64
N PHE A 13 3.91 17.61 -5.07
CA PHE A 13 3.53 17.20 -3.73
C PHE A 13 3.73 18.38 -2.78
N SER A 14 2.69 19.20 -2.61
CA SER A 14 2.63 20.18 -1.52
C SER A 14 2.87 19.37 -0.26
N SER A 15 4.02 19.60 0.35
CA SER A 15 4.38 19.05 1.64
C SER A 15 3.36 19.54 2.66
N SER A 16 2.20 18.89 2.70
CA SER A 16 1.32 18.93 3.85
C SER A 16 2.09 18.19 4.93
N THR A 17 2.84 19.00 5.68
CA THR A 17 3.39 18.80 7.02
C THR A 17 3.49 17.34 7.50
N PRO A 18 4.67 16.88 7.98
CA PRO A 18 4.81 15.54 8.52
C PRO A 18 4.01 15.44 9.82
N GLY A 19 2.74 15.06 9.69
CA GLY A 19 1.84 14.74 10.78
C GLY A 19 2.32 13.45 11.41
N THR A 20 3.25 13.59 12.35
CA THR A 20 3.69 12.58 13.30
C THR A 20 4.18 11.30 12.61
N GLY A 21 5.49 11.23 12.37
CA GLY A 21 6.16 9.95 12.16
C GLY A 21 5.68 8.99 13.24
N VAL A 22 4.87 8.00 12.84
CA VAL A 22 4.53 6.86 13.69
C VAL A 22 5.81 6.04 13.73
N LYS A 23 6.73 6.51 14.56
CA LYS A 23 7.89 5.81 15.10
C LYS A 23 7.45 4.36 15.29
N GLY A 24 8.16 3.46 14.62
CA GLY A 24 7.84 2.04 14.49
C GLY A 24 7.08 1.52 15.70
N ARG A 25 5.76 1.43 15.57
CA ARG A 25 4.99 0.56 16.43
C ARG A 25 5.13 -0.81 15.81
N GLU A 26 6.29 -1.42 16.02
CA GLU A 26 6.40 -2.87 16.09
C GLU A 26 5.66 -3.28 17.37
N CYS A 27 4.34 -3.14 17.34
CA CYS A 27 3.48 -3.36 18.48
C CYS A 27 2.57 -4.49 18.07
N GLU A 28 3.02 -5.69 18.46
CA GLU A 28 2.32 -6.97 18.30
C GLU A 28 2.21 -7.48 16.85
N PRO A 29 2.45 -8.78 16.60
CA PRO A 29 2.10 -9.36 15.32
C PRO A 29 0.61 -9.10 15.04
N PRO A 30 0.23 -8.74 13.81
CA PRO A 30 -1.18 -8.53 13.47
C PRO A 30 -1.97 -9.80 13.83
N PRO A 31 -3.22 -9.65 14.33
CA PRO A 31 -4.03 -10.78 14.76
C PRO A 31 -4.08 -11.89 13.71
N PRO A 32 -4.18 -13.16 14.11
CA PRO A 32 -4.30 -14.28 13.18
C PRO A 32 -5.39 -14.01 12.17
N ARG A 33 -5.06 -14.13 10.88
CA ARG A 33 -6.02 -13.92 9.80
C ARG A 33 -7.16 -14.95 9.94
N GLY A 34 -8.40 -14.49 9.82
CA GLY A 34 -9.59 -15.36 9.91
C GLY A 34 -9.60 -16.45 8.83
N LYS A 35 -10.67 -17.28 8.81
CA LYS A 35 -10.79 -18.45 7.92
C LYS A 35 -10.51 -18.15 6.43
N ILE A 36 -10.85 -16.94 5.99
CA ILE A 36 -10.70 -16.44 4.63
C ILE A 36 -9.31 -15.86 4.30
N LYS A 37 -8.36 -15.83 5.24
CA LYS A 37 -6.96 -15.36 5.08
C LYS A 37 -6.78 -13.98 4.40
N LEU A 38 -7.83 -13.17 4.29
CA LEU A 38 -7.78 -11.81 3.75
C LEU A 38 -7.18 -10.84 4.77
N CYS A 39 -6.33 -9.92 4.32
CA CYS A 39 -5.83 -8.80 5.12
C CYS A 39 -5.56 -7.57 4.25
N GLY A 40 -5.87 -6.39 4.77
CA GLY A 40 -5.52 -5.12 4.13
C GLY A 40 -4.02 -4.80 4.26
N ILE A 41 -3.53 -3.92 3.40
CA ILE A 41 -2.17 -3.36 3.45
C ILE A 41 -2.27 -1.90 3.91
N LYS A 42 -1.47 -1.54 4.91
CA LYS A 42 -1.42 -0.15 5.41
C LYS A 42 -0.89 0.77 4.31
N ASN A 43 -1.61 1.86 4.03
CA ASN A 43 -1.12 2.90 3.13
C ASN A 43 0.03 3.66 3.82
N GLN A 44 1.13 3.87 3.11
CA GLN A 44 2.32 4.57 3.61
C GLN A 44 2.42 6.02 3.08
N GLY A 45 1.32 6.56 2.56
CA GLY A 45 1.24 7.89 1.96
C GLY A 45 1.41 7.80 0.45
N GLY A 46 0.43 8.26 -0.32
CA GLY A 46 0.44 8.18 -1.79
C GLY A 46 0.33 6.76 -2.37
N THR A 47 0.48 5.67 -1.59
CA THR A 47 0.65 4.30 -2.11
C THR A 47 -0.63 3.45 -2.17
N CYS A 48 -1.83 4.03 -2.03
CA CYS A 48 -3.07 3.24 -2.08
C CYS A 48 -3.28 2.51 -3.42
N TYR A 49 -2.91 3.13 -4.53
CA TYR A 49 -3.01 2.52 -5.86
C TYR A 49 -2.16 1.24 -5.93
N LEU A 50 -0.95 1.29 -5.35
CA LEU A 50 -0.02 0.17 -5.32
C LEU A 50 -0.56 -0.95 -4.41
N ASN A 51 -1.13 -0.61 -3.26
CA ASN A 51 -1.75 -1.60 -2.36
C ASN A 51 -2.88 -2.36 -3.05
N SER A 52 -3.74 -1.67 -3.81
CA SER A 52 -4.80 -2.30 -4.60
C SER A 52 -4.25 -3.20 -5.69
N LEU A 53 -3.19 -2.79 -6.39
CA LEU A 53 -2.52 -3.60 -7.40
C LEU A 53 -1.93 -4.89 -6.81
N ILE A 54 -1.22 -4.79 -5.68
CA ILE A 54 -0.62 -5.95 -5.01
C ILE A 54 -1.70 -6.97 -4.62
N GLN A 55 -2.80 -6.51 -4.03
CA GLN A 55 -3.90 -7.41 -3.65
C GLN A 55 -4.48 -8.13 -4.89
N THR A 56 -4.68 -7.42 -6.00
CA THR A 56 -5.12 -8.03 -7.26
C THR A 56 -4.15 -9.11 -7.74
N LEU A 57 -2.85 -8.84 -7.77
CA LEU A 57 -1.85 -9.81 -8.24
C LEU A 57 -1.77 -11.04 -7.33
N VAL A 58 -1.80 -10.86 -6.01
CA VAL A 58 -1.75 -11.96 -5.04
C VAL A 58 -2.95 -12.91 -5.16
N PHE A 59 -4.12 -12.39 -5.53
CA PHE A 59 -5.33 -13.18 -5.75
C PHE A 59 -5.50 -13.70 -7.18
N THR A 60 -4.54 -13.44 -8.06
CA THR A 60 -4.45 -14.05 -9.39
C THR A 60 -3.50 -15.25 -9.30
N PRO A 61 -4.00 -16.50 -9.28
CA PRO A 61 -3.19 -17.68 -9.00
C PRO A 61 -2.06 -17.90 -10.01
N GLU A 62 -2.18 -17.38 -11.22
CA GLU A 62 -1.16 -17.43 -12.27
C GLU A 62 0.09 -16.61 -11.94
N PHE A 63 -0.01 -15.66 -11.00
CA PHE A 63 1.09 -14.78 -10.60
C PHE A 63 1.65 -15.09 -9.20
N ARG A 64 1.15 -16.12 -8.52
CA ARG A 64 1.56 -16.50 -7.16
C ARG A 64 2.47 -17.74 -7.15
#